data_AF-A0A9D2KNM8-F1
#
_entry.id   AF-A0A9D2KNM8-F1
#
_cell.length_a   1.000
_cell.length_b   1.000
_cell.length_c   1.000
_cell.angle_alpha   90.00
_cell.angle_beta   90.00
_cell.angle_gamma   90.00
#
_symmetry.space_group_name_H-M   'P 1'
#
loop_
_entity.id
_entity.type
_entity.pdbx_description
1 polymer ?
#
loop_
_entity_poly.entity_id
_entity_poly.type
_entity_poly.pdbx_seq_one_letter_code
_entity_poly.pdbx_strand_id
1 'polypeptide(L)'
;MKKSTEQILLELAEECLASGRTERPEKRWMEQVYDRFRAENGQLGKAEADQLIFREMYAAEPEKGSDTLKIRYWRTGRHLPVSREQCLLFGKALQLSEEERRFLIQGYCDRCDRVFESVTQDAAYQERRALLQELAGEYLDKVHPALKRQLYHSGEDLAHSLRHLYYTDAKGYIRCREGEYSAQVGRHISSLNYMSEFGRQMKLLGEIPRKTMIRHLMIFASPFVNEEWLSRWLIQFGYLGLDKDHTQVDGSRLDRLLLGYLKLYRECCAGSEPAQCQNWLRQASRFLDDYLEKQGNTSLRLFYFKALKDWA
;
A
#
# COMPACT_ATOMS: atom_id res chain seq x y z
N MET A 1 -8.95 15.69 31.54
CA MET A 1 -9.31 14.28 31.37
C MET A 1 -8.44 13.69 30.27
N LYS A 2 -7.80 12.53 30.50
CA LYS A 2 -7.00 11.84 29.48
C LYS A 2 -7.98 11.15 28.50
N LYS A 3 -7.86 11.40 27.19
CA LYS A 3 -8.72 10.73 26.18
C LYS A 3 -8.46 9.22 26.19
N SER A 4 -9.49 8.43 25.91
CA SER A 4 -9.31 6.98 25.73
C SER A 4 -8.60 6.68 24.41
N THR A 5 -7.96 5.52 24.32
CA THR A 5 -7.30 5.04 23.09
C THR A 5 -8.27 5.02 21.91
N GLU A 6 -9.49 4.53 22.12
CA GLU A 6 -10.55 4.48 21.12
C GLU A 6 -10.92 5.87 20.61
N GLN A 7 -11.06 6.85 21.51
CA GLN A 7 -11.38 8.23 21.13
C GLN A 7 -10.26 8.85 20.27
N ILE A 8 -8.99 8.61 20.62
CA ILE A 8 -7.84 9.10 19.83
C ILE A 8 -7.85 8.46 18.43
N LEU A 9 -8.14 7.16 18.33
CA LEU A 9 -8.23 6.46 17.04
C LEU A 9 -9.37 6.98 16.16
N LEU A 10 -10.53 7.27 16.74
CA LEU A 10 -11.67 7.85 16.01
C LEU A 10 -11.34 9.25 15.49
N GLU A 11 -10.81 10.12 16.34
CA GLU A 11 -10.42 11.48 15.94
C GLU A 11 -9.39 11.44 14.79
N LEU A 12 -8.40 10.56 14.90
CA LEU A 12 -7.40 10.36 13.84
C LEU A 12 -8.03 9.87 12.53
N ALA A 13 -8.97 8.91 12.61
CA ALA A 13 -9.68 8.42 11.44
C ALA A 13 -10.53 9.50 10.77
N GLU A 14 -11.26 10.30 11.56
CA GLU A 14 -12.09 11.41 11.10
C GLU A 14 -11.27 12.50 10.42
N GLU A 15 -10.13 12.88 11.01
CA GLU A 15 -9.18 13.80 10.38
C GLU A 15 -8.68 13.28 9.02
N CYS A 16 -8.35 11.98 8.93
CA CYS A 16 -7.87 11.36 7.70
C CYS A 16 -8.99 11.27 6.64
N LEU A 17 -10.23 10.99 7.03
CA LEU A 17 -11.39 10.97 6.14
C LEU A 17 -11.71 12.37 5.60
N ALA A 18 -11.66 13.39 6.46
CA ALA A 18 -11.90 14.78 6.06
C ALA A 18 -10.79 15.29 5.12
N SER A 19 -9.53 15.03 5.47
CA SER A 19 -8.38 15.44 4.65
C SER A 19 -8.24 14.68 3.34
N GLY A 20 -8.85 13.49 3.20
CA GLY A 20 -8.93 12.80 1.91
C GLY A 20 -9.80 13.52 0.87
N ARG A 21 -10.58 14.54 1.28
CA ARG A 21 -11.41 15.37 0.40
C ARG A 21 -10.70 16.63 -0.06
N THR A 22 -9.51 16.92 0.47
CA THR A 22 -8.72 18.08 0.08
C THR A 22 -7.82 17.75 -1.11
N GLU A 23 -7.27 18.78 -1.74
CA GLU A 23 -6.37 18.61 -2.86
C GLU A 23 -5.10 17.83 -2.47
N ARG A 24 -4.67 16.94 -3.35
CA ARG A 24 -3.46 16.13 -3.18
C ARG A 24 -2.21 17.02 -3.24
N PRO A 25 -1.28 16.96 -2.27
CA PRO A 25 -0.08 17.78 -2.29
C PRO A 25 0.80 17.51 -3.52
N GLU A 26 0.82 16.28 -4.00
CA GLU A 26 1.57 15.86 -5.20
C GLU A 26 1.02 16.52 -6.48
N LYS A 27 -0.21 17.05 -6.47
CA LYS A 27 -0.74 17.86 -7.57
C LYS A 27 0.04 19.16 -7.73
N ARG A 28 0.47 19.79 -6.63
CA ARG A 28 1.27 21.03 -6.70
C ARG A 28 2.61 20.79 -7.41
N TRP A 29 3.23 19.64 -7.15
CA TRP A 29 4.43 19.22 -7.86
C TRP A 29 4.15 19.05 -9.37
N MET A 30 3.05 18.40 -9.73
CA MET A 30 2.65 18.24 -11.14
C MET A 30 2.39 19.58 -11.83
N GLU A 31 1.78 20.54 -11.14
CA GLU A 31 1.56 21.90 -11.66
C GLU A 31 2.89 22.60 -11.96
N GLN A 32 3.86 22.54 -11.04
CA GLN A 32 5.19 23.12 -11.22
C GLN A 32 5.94 22.50 -12.40
N VAL A 33 5.95 21.17 -12.47
CA VAL A 33 6.57 20.41 -13.57
C VAL A 33 5.95 20.79 -14.91
N TYR A 34 4.63 20.86 -14.97
CA TYR A 34 3.91 21.18 -16.20
C TYR A 34 4.13 22.63 -16.65
N ASP A 35 4.16 23.58 -15.72
CA ASP A 35 4.45 24.97 -16.05
C ASP A 35 5.91 25.16 -16.49
N ARG A 36 6.86 24.42 -15.91
CA ARG A 36 8.25 24.38 -16.40
C ARG A 36 8.31 23.83 -17.82
N PHE A 37 7.69 22.68 -18.08
CA PHE A 37 7.61 22.08 -19.41
C PHE A 37 7.06 23.08 -20.45
N ARG A 38 6.01 23.83 -20.10
CA ARG A 38 5.45 24.87 -20.96
C ARG A 38 6.44 25.99 -21.27
N ALA A 39 7.18 26.46 -20.26
CA ALA A 39 8.16 27.52 -20.42
C ALA A 39 9.32 27.08 -21.32
N GLU A 40 9.84 25.87 -21.11
CA GLU A 40 10.96 25.29 -21.88
C GLU A 40 10.60 25.03 -23.35
N ASN A 41 9.31 24.84 -23.66
CA ASN A 41 8.81 24.59 -25.01
C ASN A 41 8.22 25.83 -25.70
N GLY A 42 8.67 27.04 -25.32
CA GLY A 42 8.28 28.29 -25.99
C GLY A 42 7.03 28.96 -25.40
N GLN A 43 6.83 28.82 -24.09
CA GLN A 43 5.72 29.44 -23.36
C GLN A 43 4.32 29.01 -23.85
N LEU A 44 4.18 27.73 -24.19
CA LEU A 44 2.95 27.17 -24.77
C LEU A 44 1.71 27.46 -23.93
N GLY A 45 0.56 27.61 -24.61
CA GLY A 45 -0.74 27.52 -23.96
C GLY A 45 -0.99 26.12 -23.38
N LYS A 46 -1.89 25.99 -22.39
CA LYS A 46 -2.21 24.69 -21.77
C LYS A 46 -2.73 23.66 -22.80
N ALA A 47 -3.53 24.09 -23.77
CA ALA A 47 -4.04 23.19 -24.80
C ALA A 47 -2.93 22.72 -25.76
N GLU A 48 -2.04 23.63 -26.17
CA GLU A 48 -0.91 23.33 -27.06
C GLU A 48 0.10 22.40 -26.38
N ALA A 49 0.37 22.61 -25.09
CA ALA A 49 1.21 21.71 -24.31
C ALA A 49 0.56 20.32 -24.14
N ASP A 50 -0.75 20.25 -23.91
CA ASP A 50 -1.48 18.97 -23.86
C ASP A 50 -1.38 18.22 -25.21
N GLN A 51 -1.40 18.93 -26.35
CA GLN A 51 -1.21 18.35 -27.68
C GLN A 51 0.25 17.90 -27.92
N LEU A 52 1.23 18.69 -27.50
CA LEU A 52 2.64 18.31 -27.60
C LEU A 52 2.92 17.02 -26.82
N ILE A 53 2.46 16.94 -25.57
CA ILE A 53 2.60 15.73 -24.75
C ILE A 53 1.93 14.54 -25.45
N PHE A 54 0.77 14.71 -26.06
CA PHE A 54 0.10 13.64 -26.81
C PHE A 54 0.98 13.11 -27.96
N ARG A 55 1.56 14.02 -28.74
CA ARG A 55 2.45 13.66 -29.85
C ARG A 55 3.69 12.93 -29.38
N GLU A 56 4.31 13.39 -28.29
CA GLU A 56 5.47 12.72 -27.70
C GLU A 56 5.13 11.33 -27.13
N MET A 57 3.93 11.16 -26.57
CA MET A 57 3.50 9.87 -26.01
C MET A 57 3.16 8.84 -27.09
N TYR A 58 2.49 9.26 -28.17
CA TYR A 58 1.86 8.34 -29.12
C TYR A 58 2.45 8.40 -30.55
N ALA A 59 3.40 9.30 -30.81
CA ALA A 59 3.95 9.58 -32.13
C ALA A 59 2.86 9.85 -33.19
N ALA A 60 1.77 10.50 -32.79
CA ALA A 60 0.60 10.78 -33.61
C ALA A 60 -0.02 12.14 -33.26
N GLU A 61 -0.65 12.79 -34.24
CA GLU A 61 -1.41 14.02 -34.02
C GLU A 61 -2.77 13.74 -33.36
N PRO A 62 -3.24 14.56 -32.41
CA PRO A 62 -4.57 14.41 -31.84
C PRO A 62 -5.64 14.83 -32.85
N GLU A 63 -6.55 13.91 -33.19
CA GLU A 63 -7.61 14.15 -34.18
C GLU A 63 -8.81 14.85 -33.56
N LYS A 64 -9.07 14.61 -32.27
CA LYS A 64 -10.22 15.14 -31.53
C LYS A 64 -9.80 15.67 -30.17
N GLY A 65 -10.53 16.66 -29.65
CA GLY A 65 -10.27 17.23 -28.33
C GLY A 65 -10.34 16.22 -27.17
N SER A 66 -10.98 15.07 -27.37
CA SER A 66 -11.00 13.94 -26.42
C SER A 66 -9.63 13.27 -26.25
N ASP A 67 -8.75 13.38 -27.24
CA ASP A 67 -7.52 12.59 -27.30
C ASP A 67 -6.51 13.10 -26.26
N THR A 68 -6.51 14.42 -26.03
CA THR A 68 -5.70 15.09 -25.00
C THR A 68 -6.39 15.16 -23.63
N LEU A 69 -7.64 14.71 -23.52
CA LEU A 69 -8.43 14.82 -22.29
C LEU A 69 -7.81 14.04 -21.13
N LYS A 70 -7.24 12.86 -21.41
CA LYS A 70 -6.55 12.04 -20.40
C LYS A 70 -5.32 12.76 -19.85
N ILE A 71 -4.52 13.39 -20.71
CA ILE A 71 -3.35 14.19 -20.32
C ILE A 71 -3.77 15.34 -19.41
N ARG A 72 -4.84 16.07 -19.80
CA ARG A 72 -5.42 17.13 -18.97
C ARG A 72 -5.82 16.60 -17.59
N TYR A 73 -6.48 15.44 -17.53
CA TYR A 73 -6.88 14.83 -16.27
C TYR A 73 -5.70 14.38 -15.41
N TRP A 74 -4.64 13.85 -16.02
CA TRP A 74 -3.42 13.46 -15.34
C TRP A 74 -2.67 14.66 -14.76
N ARG A 75 -2.50 15.75 -15.51
CA ARG A 75 -1.82 16.94 -14.97
C ARG A 75 -2.63 17.70 -13.92
N THR A 76 -3.96 17.58 -13.96
CA THR A 76 -4.84 18.24 -12.96
C THR A 76 -5.12 17.38 -11.75
N GLY A 77 -4.59 16.15 -11.69
CA GLY A 77 -4.81 15.22 -10.59
C GLY A 77 -6.23 14.66 -10.49
N ARG A 78 -7.09 14.90 -11.49
CA ARG A 78 -8.47 14.38 -11.52
C ARG A 78 -8.50 12.87 -11.72
N HIS A 79 -7.60 12.37 -12.55
CA HIS A 79 -7.33 10.94 -12.73
C HIS A 79 -5.83 10.74 -12.80
N LEU A 80 -5.38 9.51 -12.60
CA LEU A 80 -3.97 9.14 -12.74
C LEU A 80 -3.79 8.16 -13.90
N PRO A 81 -2.58 8.05 -14.46
CA PRO A 81 -2.29 7.04 -15.46
C PRO A 81 -2.56 5.64 -14.89
N VAL A 82 -3.27 4.82 -15.67
CA VAL A 82 -3.82 3.54 -15.19
C VAL A 82 -2.78 2.44 -15.27
N SER A 83 -1.92 2.46 -16.29
CA SER A 83 -0.81 1.51 -16.43
C SER A 83 0.54 2.17 -16.18
N ARG A 84 1.53 1.35 -15.82
CA ARG A 84 2.92 1.79 -15.69
C ARG A 84 3.47 2.35 -17.00
N GLU A 85 3.13 1.72 -18.12
CA GLU A 85 3.48 2.19 -19.45
C GLU A 85 2.99 3.62 -19.70
N GLN A 86 1.73 3.92 -19.36
CA GLN A 86 1.20 5.28 -19.46
C GLN A 86 1.95 6.25 -18.55
N CYS A 87 2.28 5.86 -17.31
CA CYS A 87 3.09 6.70 -16.43
C CYS A 87 4.46 7.03 -17.05
N LEU A 88 5.13 6.01 -17.61
CA LEU A 88 6.46 6.15 -18.21
C LEU A 88 6.42 7.02 -19.47
N LEU A 89 5.47 6.78 -20.37
CA LEU A 89 5.26 7.60 -21.56
C LEU A 89 4.94 9.05 -21.18
N PHE A 90 4.06 9.25 -20.20
CA PHE A 90 3.69 10.59 -19.73
C PHE A 90 4.88 11.32 -19.12
N GLY A 91 5.67 10.66 -18.27
CA GLY A 91 6.89 11.23 -17.70
C GLY A 91 7.97 11.53 -18.76
N LYS A 92 8.10 10.68 -19.77
CA LYS A 92 9.02 10.94 -20.90
C LYS A 92 8.56 12.15 -21.73
N ALA A 93 7.27 12.22 -22.04
CA ALA A 93 6.68 13.32 -22.82
C ALA A 93 6.74 14.66 -22.07
N LEU A 94 6.69 14.65 -20.74
CA LEU A 94 6.94 15.80 -19.87
C LEU A 94 8.43 16.15 -19.73
N GLN A 95 9.33 15.41 -20.38
CA GLN A 95 10.79 15.62 -20.32
C GLN A 95 11.34 15.59 -18.89
N LEU A 96 10.77 14.73 -18.04
CA LEU A 96 11.16 14.63 -16.63
C LEU A 96 12.59 14.09 -16.46
N SER A 97 13.29 14.61 -15.44
CA SER A 97 14.56 14.03 -14.98
C SER A 97 14.39 12.60 -14.45
N GLU A 98 15.50 11.91 -14.23
CA GLU A 98 15.51 10.60 -13.54
C GLU A 98 14.82 10.66 -12.16
N GLU A 99 15.13 11.68 -11.34
CA GLU A 99 14.49 11.82 -10.02
C GLU A 99 12.99 12.14 -10.13
N GLU A 100 12.61 12.99 -11.08
CA GLU A 100 11.22 13.38 -11.30
C GLU A 100 10.38 12.23 -11.83
N ARG A 101 10.94 11.39 -12.73
CA ARG A 101 10.28 10.15 -13.16
C ARG A 101 10.09 9.20 -11.99
N ARG A 102 11.08 9.10 -11.10
CA ARG A 102 10.97 8.30 -9.88
C ARG A 102 9.84 8.82 -8.98
N PHE A 103 9.75 10.15 -8.77
CA PHE A 103 8.66 10.75 -8.01
C PHE A 103 7.29 10.60 -8.68
N LEU A 104 7.20 10.71 -10.01
CA LEU A 104 5.96 10.47 -10.77
C LEU A 104 5.41 9.07 -10.48
N ILE A 105 6.29 8.07 -10.45
CA ILE A 105 5.91 6.68 -10.18
C ILE A 105 5.59 6.48 -8.70
N GLN A 106 6.52 6.81 -7.80
CA GLN A 106 6.41 6.46 -6.38
C GLN A 106 5.49 7.38 -5.59
N GLY A 107 5.60 8.69 -5.80
CA GLY A 107 4.80 9.70 -5.10
C GLY A 107 3.48 9.92 -5.82
N TYR A 108 3.53 10.45 -7.04
CA TYR A 108 2.32 10.89 -7.74
C TYR A 108 1.36 9.73 -8.07
N CYS A 109 1.90 8.57 -8.49
CA CYS A 109 1.10 7.39 -8.85
C CYS A 109 1.03 6.32 -7.74
N ASP A 110 1.70 6.51 -6.60
CA ASP A 110 1.73 5.57 -5.46
C ASP A 110 2.14 4.12 -5.82
N ARG A 111 3.16 3.98 -6.69
CA ARG A 111 3.62 2.70 -7.25
C ARG A 111 5.04 2.34 -6.82
N CYS A 112 5.42 1.08 -7.04
CA CYS A 112 6.81 0.66 -6.89
C CYS A 112 7.66 1.22 -8.03
N ASP A 113 8.94 1.47 -7.77
CA ASP A 113 9.93 1.90 -8.77
C ASP A 113 10.22 0.85 -9.85
N ARG A 114 9.96 -0.43 -9.57
CA ARG A 114 10.22 -1.55 -10.47
C ARG A 114 9.09 -2.59 -10.40
N VAL A 115 8.96 -3.33 -11.49
CA VAL A 115 8.04 -4.48 -11.59
C VAL A 115 8.88 -5.68 -12.02
N PHE A 116 8.69 -6.80 -11.33
CA PHE A 116 9.43 -8.03 -11.61
C PHE A 116 8.52 -9.08 -12.24
N GLU A 117 9.06 -9.80 -13.22
CA GLU A 117 8.42 -10.94 -13.88
C GLU A 117 9.08 -12.26 -13.47
N SER A 118 8.44 -13.39 -13.76
CA SER A 118 8.92 -14.73 -13.34
C SER A 118 10.31 -15.08 -13.88
N VAL A 119 10.73 -14.45 -14.97
CA VAL A 119 12.05 -14.67 -15.62
C VAL A 119 13.12 -13.67 -15.15
N THR A 120 12.80 -12.80 -14.19
CA THR A 120 13.72 -11.74 -13.74
C THR A 120 14.92 -12.32 -12.99
N GLN A 121 16.14 -11.90 -13.38
CA GLN A 121 17.39 -12.26 -12.70
C GLN A 121 18.20 -11.04 -12.22
N ASP A 122 17.58 -9.85 -12.16
CA ASP A 122 18.20 -8.61 -11.68
C ASP A 122 18.67 -8.72 -10.22
N ALA A 123 19.82 -8.12 -9.88
CA ALA A 123 20.35 -8.04 -8.53
C ALA A 123 19.36 -7.37 -7.56
N ALA A 124 18.66 -6.33 -8.02
CA ALA A 124 17.63 -5.66 -7.20
C ALA A 124 16.45 -6.59 -6.88
N TYR A 125 16.11 -7.51 -7.79
CA TYR A 125 15.09 -8.52 -7.53
C TYR A 125 15.56 -9.48 -6.44
N GLN A 126 16.79 -9.99 -6.54
CA GLN A 126 17.35 -10.92 -5.57
C GLN A 126 17.45 -10.30 -4.18
N GLU A 127 17.94 -9.07 -4.07
CA GLU A 127 18.06 -8.34 -2.80
C GLU A 127 16.68 -8.15 -2.13
N ARG A 128 15.69 -7.63 -2.87
CA ARG A 128 14.34 -7.45 -2.33
C ARG A 128 13.67 -8.78 -1.99
N ARG A 129 13.91 -9.81 -2.79
CA ARG A 129 13.37 -11.14 -2.53
C ARG A 129 13.94 -11.73 -1.25
N ALA A 130 15.25 -11.60 -1.04
CA ALA A 130 15.94 -12.04 0.17
C ALA A 130 15.41 -11.32 1.41
N LEU A 131 15.27 -9.99 1.35
CA LEU A 131 14.67 -9.20 2.44
C LEU A 131 13.25 -9.70 2.78
N LEU A 132 12.41 -9.97 1.77
CA LEU A 132 11.07 -10.48 2.03
C LEU A 132 11.09 -11.89 2.64
N GLN A 133 12.06 -12.73 2.29
CA GLN A 133 12.24 -14.06 2.89
C GLN A 133 12.69 -13.96 4.34
N GLU A 134 13.61 -13.04 4.64
CA GLU A 134 14.07 -12.75 6.00
C GLU A 134 12.90 -12.32 6.89
N LEU A 135 12.12 -11.32 6.46
CA LEU A 135 10.95 -10.84 7.20
C LEU A 135 9.89 -11.94 7.41
N ALA A 136 9.68 -12.79 6.41
CA ALA A 136 8.78 -13.94 6.54
C ALA A 136 9.33 -15.00 7.51
N GLY A 137 10.65 -15.23 7.52
CA GLY A 137 11.32 -16.12 8.45
C GLY A 137 11.20 -15.62 9.89
N GLU A 138 11.52 -14.35 10.13
CA GLU A 138 11.36 -13.71 11.44
C GLU A 138 9.91 -13.77 11.95
N TYR A 139 8.94 -13.60 11.06
CA TYR A 139 7.53 -13.77 11.39
C TYR A 139 7.23 -15.20 11.86
N LEU A 140 7.73 -16.22 11.15
CA LEU A 140 7.55 -17.62 11.53
C LEU A 140 8.28 -17.96 12.83
N ASP A 141 9.39 -17.31 13.12
CA ASP A 141 10.14 -17.53 14.36
C ASP A 141 9.33 -17.12 15.60
N LYS A 142 8.48 -16.10 15.47
CA LYS A 142 7.56 -15.62 16.53
C LYS A 142 6.39 -16.57 16.81
N VAL A 143 6.14 -17.58 15.97
CA VAL A 143 5.01 -18.51 16.14
C VAL A 143 5.23 -19.39 17.37
N HIS A 144 4.20 -19.49 18.22
CA HIS A 144 4.30 -20.25 19.47
C HIS A 144 4.68 -21.72 19.23
N PRO A 145 5.61 -22.32 20.01
CA PRO A 145 6.11 -23.68 19.78
C PRO A 145 5.04 -24.77 19.76
N ALA A 146 3.92 -24.59 20.48
CA ALA A 146 2.80 -25.53 20.46
C ALA A 146 2.09 -25.56 19.09
N LEU A 147 1.89 -24.38 18.48
CA LEU A 147 1.30 -24.26 17.15
C LEU A 147 2.26 -24.76 16.08
N LYS A 148 3.58 -24.46 16.21
CA LYS A 148 4.62 -25.05 15.35
C LYS A 148 4.56 -26.58 15.38
N ARG A 149 4.50 -27.18 16.58
CA ARG A 149 4.38 -28.64 16.73
C ARG A 149 3.14 -29.17 16.05
N GLN A 150 1.96 -28.56 16.24
CA GLN A 150 0.74 -29.02 15.56
C GLN A 150 0.88 -29.04 14.03
N LEU A 151 1.45 -27.99 13.44
CA LEU A 151 1.67 -27.90 11.99
C LEU A 151 2.68 -28.94 11.47
N TYR A 152 3.77 -29.17 12.21
CA TYR A 152 4.73 -30.22 11.88
C TYR A 152 4.13 -31.63 11.99
N HIS A 153 3.28 -31.90 12.99
CA HIS A 153 2.63 -33.21 13.14
C HIS A 153 1.60 -33.48 12.03
N SER A 154 1.02 -32.44 11.42
CA SER A 154 0.21 -32.57 10.21
C SER A 154 1.03 -32.78 8.92
N GLY A 155 2.36 -32.87 9.00
CA GLY A 155 3.24 -33.08 7.85
C GLY A 155 3.45 -31.85 6.97
N GLU A 156 3.06 -30.66 7.44
CA GLU A 156 3.29 -29.41 6.72
C GLU A 156 4.63 -28.79 7.11
N ASP A 157 5.40 -28.32 6.12
CA ASP A 157 6.56 -27.46 6.35
C ASP A 157 6.06 -26.08 6.82
N LEU A 158 6.60 -25.54 7.91
CA LEU A 158 6.18 -24.25 8.47
C LEU A 158 6.35 -23.10 7.46
N ALA A 159 7.37 -23.17 6.60
CA ALA A 159 7.56 -22.22 5.50
C ALA A 159 6.46 -22.37 4.42
N HIS A 160 5.94 -23.59 4.24
CA HIS A 160 4.79 -23.90 3.39
C HIS A 160 3.45 -23.48 4.04
N SER A 161 3.34 -23.57 5.37
CA SER A 161 2.17 -23.15 6.17
C SER A 161 2.09 -21.63 6.40
N LEU A 162 3.10 -20.85 5.95
CA LEU A 162 3.15 -19.37 6.08
C LEU A 162 1.82 -18.72 5.70
N ARG A 163 1.23 -19.13 4.58
CA ARG A 163 -0.06 -18.61 4.08
C ARG A 163 -1.19 -18.80 5.10
N HIS A 164 -1.27 -19.95 5.76
CA HIS A 164 -2.34 -20.26 6.73
C HIS A 164 -2.21 -19.41 7.99
N LEU A 165 -0.98 -19.28 8.50
CA LEU A 165 -0.66 -18.44 9.65
C LEU A 165 -0.92 -16.97 9.34
N TYR A 166 -0.38 -16.49 8.23
CA TYR A 166 -0.56 -15.13 7.74
C TYR A 166 -2.04 -14.77 7.60
N TYR A 167 -2.82 -15.64 6.95
CA TYR A 167 -4.26 -15.40 6.77
C TYR A 167 -5.00 -15.34 8.11
N THR A 168 -4.69 -16.25 9.02
CA THR A 168 -5.29 -16.29 10.35
C THR A 168 -5.01 -15.01 11.13
N ASP A 169 -3.77 -14.53 11.09
CA ASP A 169 -3.40 -13.27 11.74
C ASP A 169 -4.03 -12.06 11.06
N ALA A 170 -4.02 -11.98 9.72
CA ALA A 170 -4.68 -10.92 8.97
C ALA A 170 -6.17 -10.82 9.31
N LYS A 171 -6.87 -11.96 9.38
CA LYS A 171 -8.28 -12.03 9.84
C LYS A 171 -8.42 -11.59 11.30
N GLY A 172 -7.41 -11.85 12.12
CA GLY A 172 -7.32 -11.39 13.50
C GLY A 172 -7.36 -9.87 13.67
N TYR A 173 -6.98 -9.09 12.66
CA TYR A 173 -6.93 -7.62 12.73
C TYR A 173 -8.17 -6.91 12.17
N ILE A 174 -9.05 -7.61 11.44
CA ILE A 174 -10.28 -7.06 10.88
C ILE A 174 -11.51 -7.48 11.69
N ARG A 175 -12.59 -6.72 11.61
CA ARG A 175 -13.87 -7.12 12.22
C ARG A 175 -14.39 -8.36 11.47
N CYS A 176 -14.77 -9.39 12.22
CA CYS A 176 -15.53 -10.54 11.68
C CYS A 176 -16.88 -10.62 12.39
N ARG A 177 -17.95 -10.91 11.64
CA ARG A 177 -19.27 -11.18 12.21
C ARG A 177 -19.22 -12.49 13.01
N GLU A 178 -19.86 -12.53 14.18
CA GLU A 178 -19.90 -13.73 15.03
C GLU A 178 -20.64 -14.88 14.30
N GLY A 179 -20.10 -16.11 14.37
CA GLY A 179 -20.67 -17.32 13.71
C GLY A 179 -19.91 -17.81 12.46
N GLU A 180 -18.98 -17.01 11.93
CA GLU A 180 -18.27 -17.23 10.66
C GLU A 180 -16.83 -17.77 10.82
N TYR A 181 -16.46 -18.22 12.02
CA TYR A 181 -15.05 -18.28 12.40
C TYR A 181 -14.28 -19.51 11.89
N SER A 182 -14.85 -20.71 11.88
CA SER A 182 -14.08 -21.95 11.63
C SER A 182 -14.28 -22.55 10.22
N ALA A 183 -15.52 -22.78 9.79
CA ALA A 183 -15.82 -23.47 8.53
C ALA A 183 -15.44 -22.67 7.26
N GLN A 184 -15.37 -21.36 7.38
CA GLN A 184 -15.20 -20.42 6.28
C GLN A 184 -13.73 -20.05 6.03
N VAL A 185 -12.92 -20.05 7.10
CA VAL A 185 -11.46 -19.86 7.02
C VAL A 185 -10.80 -20.97 6.21
N GLY A 186 -11.21 -22.23 6.42
CA GLY A 186 -10.68 -23.37 5.67
C GLY A 186 -10.98 -23.32 4.16
N ARG A 187 -12.17 -22.85 3.76
CA ARG A 187 -12.57 -22.74 2.34
C ARG A 187 -11.83 -21.63 1.60
N HIS A 188 -11.56 -20.50 2.27
CA HIS A 188 -10.91 -19.36 1.61
C HIS A 188 -9.38 -19.51 1.54
N ILE A 189 -8.73 -20.06 2.57
CA ILE A 189 -7.29 -20.33 2.50
C ILE A 189 -6.98 -21.31 1.36
N SER A 190 -7.88 -22.25 1.07
CA SER A 190 -7.79 -23.19 -0.04
C SER A 190 -8.27 -22.64 -1.39
N SER A 191 -8.71 -21.38 -1.48
CA SER A 191 -9.13 -20.80 -2.75
C SER A 191 -7.93 -20.56 -3.67
N LEU A 192 -8.05 -21.00 -4.93
CA LEU A 192 -6.97 -20.89 -5.93
C LEU A 192 -6.58 -19.43 -6.19
N ASN A 193 -7.56 -18.51 -6.14
CA ASN A 193 -7.32 -17.08 -6.35
C ASN A 193 -6.44 -16.50 -5.25
N TYR A 194 -6.78 -16.71 -3.97
CA TYR A 194 -5.97 -16.23 -2.86
C TYR A 194 -4.57 -16.88 -2.85
N MET A 195 -4.49 -18.18 -3.11
CA MET A 195 -3.21 -18.90 -3.23
C MET A 195 -2.30 -18.28 -4.30
N SER A 196 -2.86 -18.03 -5.48
CA SER A 196 -2.12 -17.43 -6.59
C SER A 196 -1.69 -15.99 -6.30
N GLU A 197 -2.57 -15.16 -5.75
CA GLU A 197 -2.27 -13.76 -5.42
C GLU A 197 -1.23 -13.63 -4.30
N PHE A 198 -1.40 -14.37 -3.21
CA PHE A 198 -0.45 -14.37 -2.09
C PHE A 198 0.90 -14.91 -2.56
N GLY A 199 0.93 -16.03 -3.29
CA GLY A 199 2.17 -16.59 -3.84
C GLY A 199 2.89 -15.64 -4.80
N ARG A 200 2.13 -14.93 -5.65
CA ARG A 200 2.67 -13.91 -6.56
C ARG A 200 3.30 -12.75 -5.77
N GLN A 201 2.60 -12.24 -4.75
CA GLN A 201 3.08 -11.14 -3.90
C GLN A 201 4.31 -11.54 -3.10
N MET A 202 4.32 -12.75 -2.53
CA MET A 202 5.47 -13.29 -1.81
C MET A 202 6.68 -13.52 -2.70
N LYS A 203 6.50 -13.62 -4.02
CA LYS A 203 7.59 -13.67 -5.00
C LYS A 203 7.94 -12.31 -5.60
N LEU A 204 7.31 -11.22 -5.12
CA LEU A 204 7.43 -9.86 -5.63
C LEU A 204 7.09 -9.71 -7.12
N LEU A 205 6.19 -10.53 -7.64
CA LEU A 205 5.88 -10.57 -9.07
C LEU A 205 4.73 -9.63 -9.44
N GLY A 206 4.91 -8.93 -10.55
CA GLY A 206 3.98 -7.92 -11.07
C GLY A 206 3.92 -6.67 -10.18
N GLU A 207 2.98 -5.78 -10.52
CA GLU A 207 2.76 -4.56 -9.73
C GLU A 207 2.04 -4.92 -8.41
N ILE A 208 2.71 -4.66 -7.29
CA ILE A 208 2.16 -4.79 -5.94
C ILE A 208 1.82 -3.38 -5.43
N PRO A 209 0.56 -3.07 -5.10
CA PRO A 209 0.19 -1.77 -4.56
C PRO A 209 0.94 -1.46 -3.26
N ARG A 210 1.39 -0.21 -3.06
CA ARG A 210 2.12 0.20 -1.85
C ARG A 210 1.36 -0.14 -0.56
N LYS A 211 0.04 0.10 -0.53
CA LYS A 211 -0.82 -0.28 0.61
C LYS A 211 -0.81 -1.77 0.92
N THR A 212 -0.69 -2.62 -0.11
CA THR A 212 -0.58 -4.07 0.06
C THR A 212 0.76 -4.42 0.69
N MET A 213 1.85 -3.77 0.25
CA MET A 213 3.16 -3.95 0.86
C MET A 213 3.17 -3.50 2.33
N ILE A 214 2.61 -2.33 2.65
CA ILE A 214 2.44 -1.84 4.03
C ILE A 214 1.78 -2.91 4.92
N ARG A 215 0.69 -3.53 4.44
CA ARG A 215 -0.02 -4.58 5.19
C ARG A 215 0.86 -5.80 5.46
N HIS A 216 1.60 -6.28 4.47
CA HIS A 216 2.54 -7.39 4.64
C HIS A 216 3.57 -7.06 5.71
N LEU A 217 4.19 -5.88 5.63
CA LEU A 217 5.20 -5.43 6.58
C LEU A 217 4.63 -5.28 8.00
N MET A 218 3.42 -4.73 8.15
CA MET A 218 2.73 -4.63 9.43
C MET A 218 2.50 -6.00 10.08
N ILE A 219 2.07 -7.00 9.29
CA ILE A 219 1.82 -8.36 9.80
C ILE A 219 3.14 -9.04 10.15
N PHE A 220 4.16 -8.99 9.29
CA PHE A 220 5.45 -9.62 9.57
C PHE A 220 6.17 -9.00 10.77
N ALA A 221 6.05 -7.68 10.94
CA ALA A 221 6.67 -6.98 12.05
C ALA A 221 5.96 -7.22 13.39
N SER A 222 4.70 -7.64 13.40
CA SER A 222 3.92 -7.86 14.63
C SER A 222 4.61 -8.85 15.58
N PRO A 223 4.63 -8.60 16.90
CA PRO A 223 4.13 -7.43 17.63
C PRO A 223 5.24 -6.39 17.94
N PHE A 224 6.18 -6.16 17.01
CA PHE A 224 7.28 -5.21 17.18
C PHE A 224 7.24 -4.11 16.09
N VAL A 225 6.02 -3.74 15.73
CA VAL A 225 5.76 -2.79 14.64
C VAL A 225 6.19 -1.38 15.02
N ASN A 226 6.87 -0.69 14.13
CA ASN A 226 7.29 0.69 14.35
C ASN A 226 7.47 1.42 13.01
N GLU A 227 7.37 2.74 13.07
CA GLU A 227 7.44 3.64 11.91
C GLU A 227 8.77 3.59 11.16
N GLU A 228 9.89 3.58 11.88
CA GLU A 228 11.23 3.68 11.29
C GLU A 228 11.53 2.48 10.39
N TRP A 229 11.33 1.27 10.92
CA TRP A 229 11.56 0.03 10.19
C TRP A 229 10.58 -0.11 9.02
N LEU A 230 9.30 0.23 9.19
CA LEU A 230 8.34 0.21 8.09
C LEU A 230 8.74 1.16 6.95
N SER A 231 9.11 2.40 7.28
CA SER A 231 9.54 3.39 6.29
C SER A 231 10.80 2.92 5.56
N ARG A 232 11.78 2.38 6.29
CA ARG A 232 13.02 1.83 5.72
C ARG A 232 12.75 0.66 4.78
N TRP A 233 11.93 -0.31 5.19
CA TRP A 233 11.58 -1.44 4.34
C TRP A 233 10.82 -1.00 3.10
N LEU A 234 9.88 -0.07 3.20
CA LEU A 234 9.19 0.49 2.01
C LEU A 234 10.18 1.04 1.00
N ILE A 235 11.16 1.82 1.45
CA ILE A 235 12.23 2.37 0.60
C ILE A 235 13.04 1.26 -0.05
N GLN A 236 13.46 0.24 0.71
CA GLN A 236 14.20 -0.91 0.18
C GLN A 236 13.40 -1.71 -0.85
N PHE A 237 12.09 -1.84 -0.65
CA PHE A 237 11.17 -2.44 -1.61
C PHE A 237 10.84 -1.53 -2.80
N GLY A 238 11.37 -0.32 -2.85
CA GLY A 238 11.23 0.59 -3.99
C GLY A 238 9.96 1.43 -3.96
N TYR A 239 9.40 1.70 -2.79
CA TYR A 239 8.30 2.64 -2.57
C TYR A 239 8.80 3.92 -1.90
N LEU A 240 7.95 4.94 -1.84
CA LEU A 240 8.16 6.06 -0.94
C LEU A 240 8.04 5.59 0.52
N GLY A 241 8.91 6.09 1.39
CA GLY A 241 8.80 5.92 2.84
C GLY A 241 7.49 6.50 3.40
N LEU A 242 7.23 6.29 4.69
CA LEU A 242 6.03 6.84 5.32
C LEU A 242 6.13 8.37 5.44
N ASP A 243 5.12 9.07 4.95
CA ASP A 243 5.01 10.53 5.06
C ASP A 243 3.56 10.94 5.33
N LYS A 244 3.34 11.71 6.40
CA LYS A 244 2.01 12.20 6.80
C LYS A 244 1.30 13.00 5.70
N ASP A 245 2.07 13.60 4.80
CA ASP A 245 1.56 14.47 3.73
C ASP A 245 1.41 13.71 2.39
N HIS A 246 1.78 12.42 2.33
CA HIS A 246 1.56 11.57 1.16
C HIS A 246 0.07 11.24 0.97
N THR A 247 -0.34 11.11 -0.29
CA THR A 247 -1.68 10.64 -0.68
C THR A 247 -1.61 9.39 -1.56
N GLN A 248 -2.56 8.48 -1.32
CA GLN A 248 -2.79 7.38 -2.23
C GLN A 248 -3.41 7.87 -3.55
N VAL A 249 -3.50 6.98 -4.54
CA VAL A 249 -4.12 7.26 -5.85
C VAL A 249 -5.53 7.87 -5.75
N ASP A 250 -6.30 7.47 -4.74
CA ASP A 250 -7.67 7.94 -4.50
C ASP A 250 -7.76 9.16 -3.57
N GLY A 251 -6.61 9.77 -3.21
CA GLY A 251 -6.51 10.91 -2.32
C GLY A 251 -6.52 10.56 -0.83
N SER A 252 -6.71 9.30 -0.46
CA SER A 252 -6.72 8.89 0.95
C SER A 252 -5.34 9.09 1.63
N ARG A 253 -5.38 9.35 2.94
CA ARG A 253 -4.23 9.70 3.78
C ARG A 253 -3.79 8.53 4.67
N LEU A 254 -3.53 7.38 4.05
CA LEU A 254 -3.19 6.15 4.78
C LEU A 254 -1.96 6.32 5.67
N ASP A 255 -0.91 7.00 5.18
CA ASP A 255 0.32 7.21 5.92
C ASP A 255 0.09 8.04 7.20
N ARG A 256 -0.69 9.11 7.12
CA ARG A 256 -1.06 9.92 8.29
C ARG A 256 -1.77 9.08 9.35
N LEU A 257 -2.74 8.27 8.94
CA LEU A 257 -3.46 7.35 9.81
C LEU A 257 -2.49 6.34 10.44
N LEU A 258 -1.62 5.74 9.64
CA LEU A 258 -0.67 4.73 10.09
C LEU A 258 0.36 5.31 11.07
N LEU A 259 0.91 6.49 10.78
CA LEU A 259 1.86 7.18 11.65
C LEU A 259 1.24 7.52 13.02
N GLY A 260 0.01 8.06 13.02
CA GLY A 260 -0.72 8.30 14.27
C GLY A 260 -1.04 7.01 15.03
N TYR A 261 -1.43 5.95 14.32
CA TYR A 261 -1.68 4.63 14.90
C TYR A 261 -0.43 4.04 15.55
N LEU A 262 0.72 4.09 14.87
CA LEU A 262 2.01 3.57 15.36
C LEU A 262 2.56 4.38 16.53
N LYS A 263 2.33 5.69 16.54
CA LYS A 263 2.64 6.54 17.69
C LYS A 263 1.86 6.10 18.92
N LEU A 264 0.53 5.94 18.79
CA LEU A 264 -0.32 5.48 19.87
C LEU A 264 0.04 4.07 20.34
N TYR A 265 0.36 3.18 19.39
CA TYR A 265 0.86 1.84 19.66
C TYR A 265 2.11 1.88 20.55
N ARG A 266 3.11 2.69 20.19
CA ARG A 266 4.35 2.87 20.96
C ARG A 266 4.07 3.37 22.38
N GLU A 267 3.17 4.34 22.52
CA GLU A 267 2.79 4.90 23.83
C GLU A 267 2.07 3.87 24.72
N CYS A 268 1.17 3.07 24.14
CA CYS A 268 0.41 2.05 24.88
C CYS A 268 1.22 0.78 25.18
N CYS A 269 2.22 0.46 24.36
CA CYS A 269 2.99 -0.78 24.45
C CYS A 269 4.36 -0.59 25.11
N ALA A 270 4.74 0.63 25.47
CA ALA A 270 5.99 0.90 26.17
C ALA A 270 6.08 0.10 27.47
N GLY A 271 7.11 -0.73 27.60
CA GLY A 271 7.34 -1.59 28.77
C GLY A 271 6.33 -2.74 28.94
N SER A 272 5.48 -3.00 27.94
CA SER A 272 4.53 -4.11 27.95
C SER A 272 5.13 -5.37 27.35
N GLU A 273 4.59 -6.53 27.75
CA GLU A 273 4.99 -7.83 27.19
C GLU A 273 4.49 -7.98 25.74
N PRO A 274 5.23 -8.69 24.85
CA PRO A 274 4.85 -8.86 23.44
C PRO A 274 3.42 -9.35 23.21
N ALA A 275 2.92 -10.24 24.09
CA ALA A 275 1.54 -10.75 24.02
C ALA A 275 0.50 -9.65 24.29
N GLN A 276 0.79 -8.71 25.20
CA GLN A 276 -0.08 -7.57 25.48
C GLN A 276 -0.09 -6.62 24.28
N CYS A 277 1.08 -6.36 23.69
CA CYS A 277 1.21 -5.52 22.49
C CYS A 277 0.46 -6.13 21.29
N GLN A 278 0.55 -7.44 21.10
CA GLN A 278 -0.19 -8.17 20.05
C GLN A 278 -1.70 -8.06 20.27
N ASN A 279 -2.16 -8.24 21.51
CA ASN A 279 -3.58 -8.10 21.84
C ASN A 279 -4.07 -6.67 21.60
N TRP A 280 -3.29 -5.66 22.00
CA TRP A 280 -3.61 -4.26 21.73
C TRP A 280 -3.73 -4.01 20.22
N LEU A 281 -2.77 -4.47 19.40
CA LEU A 281 -2.84 -4.32 17.94
C LEU A 281 -4.14 -4.91 17.39
N ARG A 282 -4.47 -6.15 17.77
CA ARG A 282 -5.69 -6.82 17.32
C ARG A 282 -6.95 -6.05 17.72
N GLN A 283 -7.06 -5.60 18.97
CA GLN A 283 -8.24 -4.90 19.47
C GLN A 283 -8.39 -3.52 18.82
N ALA A 284 -7.32 -2.72 18.81
CA ALA A 284 -7.30 -1.39 18.21
C ALA A 284 -7.56 -1.43 16.70
N SER A 285 -6.97 -2.40 15.99
CA SER A 285 -7.22 -2.57 14.55
C SER A 285 -8.67 -2.96 14.26
N ARG A 286 -9.26 -3.89 15.02
CA ARG A 286 -10.66 -4.30 14.85
C ARG A 286 -11.63 -3.15 15.10
N PHE A 287 -11.37 -2.35 16.13
CA PHE A 287 -12.16 -1.17 16.45
C PHE A 287 -12.11 -0.14 15.31
N LEU A 288 -10.91 0.19 14.84
CA LEU A 288 -10.72 1.13 13.74
C LEU A 288 -11.32 0.60 12.42
N ASP A 289 -11.17 -0.69 12.15
CA ASP A 289 -11.70 -1.37 10.97
C ASP A 289 -13.24 -1.32 10.92
N ASP A 290 -13.91 -1.61 12.05
CA ASP A 290 -15.38 -1.53 12.17
C ASP A 290 -15.89 -0.10 11.91
N TYR A 291 -15.21 0.92 12.45
CA TYR A 291 -15.56 2.30 12.20
C TYR A 291 -15.40 2.66 10.71
N LEU A 292 -14.25 2.37 10.10
CA LEU A 292 -13.98 2.69 8.70
C LEU A 292 -14.89 1.93 7.74
N GLU A 293 -15.26 0.69 8.06
CA GLU A 293 -16.25 -0.08 7.31
C GLU A 293 -17.63 0.57 7.35
N LYS A 294 -18.12 1.03 8.51
CA LYS A 294 -19.38 1.78 8.64
C LYS A 294 -19.37 3.09 7.84
N GLN A 295 -18.20 3.72 7.69
CA GLN A 295 -18.00 4.90 6.85
C GLN A 295 -17.85 4.56 5.35
N GLY A 296 -17.89 3.28 4.97
CA GLY A 296 -17.72 2.84 3.59
C GLY A 296 -16.31 3.04 3.04
N ASN A 297 -15.30 3.26 3.89
CA ASN A 297 -13.93 3.54 3.47
C ASN A 297 -13.08 2.27 3.48
N THR A 298 -12.61 1.83 2.31
CA THR A 298 -11.75 0.63 2.20
C THR A 298 -10.26 0.97 2.12
N SER A 299 -9.90 2.21 1.83
CA SER A 299 -8.52 2.62 1.57
C SER A 299 -7.74 2.86 2.86
N LEU A 300 -8.41 3.36 3.90
CA LEU A 300 -7.83 3.58 5.22
C LEU A 300 -7.82 2.33 6.11
N ARG A 301 -8.47 1.23 5.71
CA ARG A 301 -8.49 -0.01 6.49
C ARG A 301 -7.11 -0.67 6.48
N LEU A 302 -6.41 -0.58 7.61
CA LEU A 302 -4.98 -0.92 7.74
C LEU A 302 -4.65 -2.37 7.38
N PHE A 303 -5.50 -3.34 7.73
CA PHE A 303 -5.27 -4.78 7.53
C PHE A 303 -6.23 -5.43 6.53
N TYR A 304 -7.01 -4.63 5.80
CA TYR A 304 -8.05 -5.14 4.90
C TYR A 304 -7.50 -5.62 3.54
N PHE A 305 -7.55 -6.91 3.26
CA PHE A 305 -7.25 -7.44 1.93
C PHE A 305 -8.56 -7.64 1.14
N LYS A 306 -8.58 -7.31 -0.16
CA LYS A 306 -9.76 -7.58 -1.00
C LYS A 306 -10.06 -9.08 -1.09
N ALA A 307 -9.05 -9.94 -1.01
CA ALA A 307 -9.27 -11.38 -0.90
C ALA A 307 -10.01 -11.75 0.39
N LEU A 308 -10.01 -10.92 1.43
CA LEU A 308 -10.85 -11.10 2.62
C LEU A 308 -12.28 -10.57 2.43
N LYS A 309 -12.65 -10.06 1.24
CA LYS A 309 -13.94 -9.40 0.95
C LYS A 309 -15.10 -10.36 0.70
N ASP A 310 -14.88 -11.66 0.48
CA ASP A 310 -15.98 -12.61 0.24
C ASP A 310 -16.90 -12.84 1.48
N TRP A 311 -16.99 -11.85 2.37
CA TRP A 311 -17.57 -11.87 3.71
C TRP A 311 -18.22 -10.51 4.08
N ALA A 312 -18.97 -9.86 3.17
CA ALA A 312 -19.79 -8.67 3.47
C ALA A 312 -21.27 -8.89 3.15
#